data_AF-A0A4Q6FV97-F1
#
_entry.id   AF-A0A4Q6FV97-F1
#
_cell.length_a   1.000
_cell.length_b   1.000
_cell.length_c   1.000
_cell.angle_alpha   90.00
_cell.angle_beta   90.00
_cell.angle_gamma   90.00
#
_symmetry.space_group_name_H-M   'P 1'
#
loop_
_entity.id
_entity.type
_entity.pdbx_description
1 polymer ?
#
loop_
_entity_poly.entity_id
_entity_poly.type
_entity_poly.pdbx_seq_one_letter_code
_entity_poly.pdbx_strand_id
1 'polypeptide(L)'
;MVDGKDLVEAMAVILTRRPEIRDVVRQSLKNKGLKSENIFPVMDEKECLKFLTEHDYGLVILDWEFAPDKVQAVLIANRKEHRLESHLVFLIAAHDEDAIVSVAQEFYVNFVAVGEVTTDTIREQVKGLVKEFQNTGPMRKMLLAVDSCRKNGDHANALEMLEKLYAKQPENERIGIELAEAYIHEERWKLAEDVLRALMTAEEVAPRVKHLFARCRLKQGDYNTAIASLKGAQILSPYNVERLLEMGNLFLKLDRAEEAESTFDEILEFAPNSKPATFGKSASKLLMGEVNEALAILNGVANPRELSAIFNTAAILAIKQQRFDAGFALYQKALQLLSKKPKLVSRILYNMGIGFVKWGKNDKGLKCFEKAAEQDPTFQDAGHNIKILKAAPQAGSGVSLKETTDLSESASEGNEHEIPLMEISGFDGGEEEVELDDVLSNISKVG
;
A
#
# COMPACT_ATOMS: atom_id res chain seq x y z
N MET A 1 -12.12 31.78 -4.75
CA MET A 1 -11.50 31.98 -6.07
C MET A 1 -10.07 31.47 -5.93
N VAL A 2 -9.76 30.31 -6.49
CA VAL A 2 -8.37 29.81 -6.50
C VAL A 2 -7.72 30.49 -7.69
N ASP A 3 -7.15 31.67 -7.44
CA ASP A 3 -6.29 32.33 -8.42
C ASP A 3 -5.17 31.35 -8.77
N GLY A 4 -4.99 31.09 -10.07
CA GLY A 4 -3.88 30.28 -10.54
C GLY A 4 -2.61 30.93 -10.00
N LYS A 5 -1.85 30.19 -9.18
CA LYS A 5 -0.62 30.69 -8.56
C LYS A 5 0.22 31.38 -9.62
N ASP A 6 0.69 32.58 -9.30
CA ASP A 6 1.71 33.25 -10.09
C ASP A 6 2.89 32.28 -10.23
N LEU A 7 3.38 32.09 -11.46
CA LEU A 7 4.54 31.25 -11.72
C LEU A 7 5.74 31.68 -10.85
N VAL A 8 5.80 32.97 -10.49
CA VAL A 8 6.82 33.55 -9.60
C VAL A 8 6.78 32.95 -8.19
N GLU A 9 5.61 32.53 -7.70
CA GLU A 9 5.41 31.93 -6.37
C GLU A 9 5.38 30.39 -6.40
N ALA A 10 5.35 29.79 -7.59
CA ALA A 10 5.36 28.34 -7.73
C ALA A 10 6.71 27.73 -7.32
N MET A 11 6.66 26.59 -6.62
CA MET A 11 7.83 25.78 -6.31
C MET A 11 7.95 24.61 -7.30
N ALA A 12 9.19 24.30 -7.68
CA ALA A 12 9.52 23.17 -8.54
C ALA A 12 10.55 22.26 -7.85
N VAL A 13 10.29 20.96 -7.85
CA VAL A 13 11.27 19.94 -7.41
C VAL A 13 11.83 19.20 -8.62
N ILE A 14 13.13 18.94 -8.62
CA ILE A 14 13.83 18.23 -9.69
C ILE A 14 14.55 17.04 -9.08
N LEU A 15 14.10 15.82 -9.36
CA LEU A 15 14.75 14.59 -8.92
C LEU A 15 15.62 14.04 -10.05
N THR A 16 16.95 14.19 -9.92
CA THR A 16 17.93 13.63 -10.86
C THR A 16 19.31 13.56 -10.23
N ARG A 17 20.10 12.56 -10.63
CA ARG A 17 21.55 12.48 -10.34
C ARG A 17 22.42 13.02 -11.47
N ARG A 18 21.84 13.31 -12.64
CA ARG A 18 22.53 13.77 -13.84
C ARG A 18 22.71 15.29 -13.82
N PRO A 19 23.93 15.81 -13.56
CA PRO A 19 24.15 17.25 -13.43
C PRO A 19 23.77 18.02 -14.70
N GLU A 20 24.02 17.45 -15.87
CA GLU A 20 23.68 18.03 -17.17
C GLU A 20 22.18 18.26 -17.35
N ILE A 21 21.34 17.34 -16.89
CA ILE A 21 19.88 17.49 -16.94
C ILE A 21 19.43 18.51 -15.90
N ARG A 22 19.92 18.37 -14.66
CA ARG A 22 19.59 19.26 -13.55
C ARG A 22 19.84 20.72 -13.92
N ASP A 23 21.00 21.01 -14.49
CA ASP A 23 21.41 22.38 -14.80
C ASP A 23 20.60 22.96 -15.95
N VAL A 24 20.31 22.17 -16.99
CA VAL A 24 19.46 22.60 -18.12
C VAL A 24 18.02 22.85 -17.68
N VAL A 25 17.42 21.95 -16.89
CA VAL A 25 16.06 22.14 -16.35
C VAL A 25 16.01 23.39 -15.48
N ARG A 26 16.95 23.54 -14.54
CA ARG A 26 17.03 24.69 -13.63
C ARG A 26 17.17 26.00 -14.40
N GLN A 27 18.07 26.07 -15.37
CA GLN A 27 18.24 27.28 -16.19
C GLN A 27 16.99 27.57 -17.03
N SER A 28 16.36 26.54 -17.57
CA SER A 28 15.13 26.68 -18.37
C SER A 28 13.97 27.24 -17.54
N LEU A 29 13.76 26.74 -16.31
CA LEU A 29 12.75 27.25 -15.38
C LEU A 29 13.02 28.71 -15.00
N LYS A 30 14.27 29.06 -14.68
CA LYS A 30 14.66 30.46 -14.39
C LYS A 30 14.37 31.40 -15.55
N ASN A 31 14.75 30.99 -16.78
CA ASN A 31 14.50 31.78 -17.99
C ASN A 31 13.00 31.97 -18.27
N LYS A 32 12.14 31.13 -17.70
CA LYS A 32 10.68 31.24 -17.79
C LYS A 32 10.05 32.04 -16.65
N GLY A 33 10.83 32.49 -15.67
CA GLY A 33 10.38 33.38 -14.60
C GLY A 33 10.26 32.74 -13.22
N LEU A 34 10.61 31.45 -13.06
CA LEU A 34 10.71 30.87 -11.71
C LEU A 34 11.90 31.50 -10.96
N LYS A 35 11.65 31.91 -9.72
CA LYS A 35 12.68 32.39 -8.79
C LYS A 35 13.70 31.29 -8.47
N SER A 36 14.96 31.66 -8.31
CA SER A 36 16.05 30.68 -8.11
C SER A 36 15.91 29.90 -6.80
N GLU A 37 15.37 30.57 -5.78
CA GLU A 37 15.04 30.05 -4.45
C GLU A 37 13.83 29.09 -4.46
N ASN A 38 13.04 29.07 -5.53
CA ASN A 38 11.86 28.21 -5.66
C ASN A 38 12.12 26.94 -6.50
N ILE A 39 13.37 26.71 -6.91
CA ILE A 39 13.78 25.51 -7.68
C ILE A 39 14.65 24.63 -6.79
N PHE A 40 14.13 23.45 -6.45
CA PHE A 40 14.72 22.52 -5.49
C PHE A 40 15.24 21.27 -6.21
N PRO A 41 16.53 21.24 -6.60
CA PRO A 41 17.15 20.02 -7.06
C PRO A 41 17.41 19.08 -5.88
N VAL A 42 16.91 17.86 -5.97
CA VAL A 42 17.11 16.81 -4.98
C VAL A 42 17.83 15.63 -5.62
N MET A 43 18.79 15.05 -4.88
CA MET A 43 19.60 13.90 -5.34
C MET A 43 19.27 12.61 -4.57
N ASP A 44 18.31 12.69 -3.66
CA ASP A 44 17.82 11.60 -2.82
C ASP A 44 16.29 11.53 -2.90
N GLU A 45 15.72 10.33 -3.01
CA GLU A 45 14.26 10.18 -3.11
C GLU A 45 13.59 10.55 -1.79
N LYS A 46 14.23 10.27 -0.66
CA LYS A 46 13.67 10.59 0.66
C LYS A 46 13.49 12.08 0.85
N GLU A 47 14.46 12.86 0.37
CA GLU A 47 14.38 14.32 0.37
C GLU A 47 13.25 14.81 -0.56
N CYS A 48 13.12 14.19 -1.74
CA CYS A 48 12.02 14.48 -2.65
C CYS A 48 10.66 14.20 -2.01
N LEU A 49 10.46 13.00 -1.45
CA LEU A 49 9.22 12.60 -0.78
C LEU A 49 8.90 13.52 0.39
N LYS A 50 9.90 13.87 1.22
CA LYS A 50 9.74 14.83 2.30
C LYS A 50 9.32 16.21 1.78
N PHE A 51 9.92 16.68 0.69
CA PHE A 51 9.55 17.94 0.06
C PHE A 51 8.08 17.94 -0.37
N LEU A 52 7.62 16.86 -1.03
CA LEU A 52 6.23 16.73 -1.47
C LEU A 52 5.21 16.74 -0.31
N THR A 53 5.63 16.33 0.89
CA THR A 53 4.78 16.38 2.09
C THR A 53 4.77 17.76 2.74
N GLU A 54 5.92 18.43 2.80
CA GLU A 54 6.09 19.66 3.59
C GLU A 54 5.78 20.96 2.82
N HIS A 55 5.73 20.90 1.49
CA HIS A 55 5.66 22.10 0.66
C HIS A 55 4.47 22.10 -0.29
N ASP A 56 4.03 23.28 -0.67
CA ASP A 56 2.99 23.48 -1.68
C ASP A 56 3.63 23.81 -3.03
N TYR A 57 3.82 22.77 -3.84
CA TYR A 57 4.54 22.83 -5.12
C TYR A 57 3.58 22.87 -6.31
N GLY A 58 4.12 23.24 -7.47
CA GLY A 58 3.36 23.31 -8.73
C GLY A 58 3.87 22.37 -9.81
N LEU A 59 5.18 22.11 -9.79
CA LEU A 59 5.92 21.41 -10.85
C LEU A 59 6.80 20.32 -10.24
N VAL A 60 6.78 19.14 -10.83
CA VAL A 60 7.64 18.01 -10.48
C VAL A 60 8.37 17.56 -11.74
N ILE A 61 9.71 17.55 -11.70
CA ILE A 61 10.54 17.08 -12.80
C ILE A 61 11.26 15.82 -12.32
N LEU A 62 11.04 14.73 -13.03
CA LEU A 62 11.54 13.40 -12.69
C LEU A 62 12.45 12.89 -13.80
N ASP A 63 13.51 12.22 -13.38
CA ASP A 63 14.46 11.53 -14.24
C ASP A 63 14.30 10.02 -14.01
N TRP A 64 13.81 9.30 -15.01
CA TRP A 64 13.58 7.85 -14.97
C TRP A 64 14.86 7.09 -14.60
N GLU A 65 16.00 7.54 -15.12
CA GLU A 65 17.32 6.96 -14.83
C GLU A 65 17.80 7.21 -13.39
N PHE A 66 17.05 7.97 -12.58
CA PHE A 66 17.33 8.08 -11.14
C PHE A 66 17.23 6.71 -10.44
N ALA A 67 16.12 6.01 -10.69
CA ALA A 67 15.81 4.62 -10.41
C ALA A 67 14.28 4.42 -10.60
N PRO A 68 13.81 3.45 -11.41
CA PRO A 68 12.39 3.27 -11.72
C PRO A 68 11.46 3.17 -10.50
N ASP A 69 11.83 2.37 -9.49
CA ASP A 69 11.08 2.19 -8.24
C ASP A 69 10.95 3.50 -7.46
N LYS A 70 12.02 4.29 -7.40
CA LYS A 70 12.05 5.57 -6.68
C LYS A 70 11.25 6.65 -7.41
N VAL A 71 11.38 6.71 -8.72
CA VAL A 71 10.59 7.64 -9.56
C VAL A 71 9.11 7.33 -9.41
N GLN A 72 8.75 6.04 -9.41
CA GLN A 72 7.37 5.66 -9.17
C GLN A 72 6.90 5.98 -7.75
N ALA A 73 7.71 5.76 -6.73
CA ALA A 73 7.36 6.18 -5.36
C ALA A 73 7.04 7.69 -5.29
N VAL A 74 7.80 8.51 -6.03
CA VAL A 74 7.56 9.96 -6.13
C VAL A 74 6.31 10.27 -6.96
N LEU A 75 6.04 9.54 -8.04
CA LEU A 75 4.79 9.67 -8.80
C LEU A 75 3.57 9.32 -7.94
N ILE A 76 3.65 8.26 -7.12
CA ILE A 76 2.61 7.89 -6.16
C ILE A 76 2.42 9.01 -5.12
N ALA A 77 3.50 9.48 -4.50
CA ALA A 77 3.45 10.54 -3.49
C ALA A 77 2.95 11.89 -4.03
N ASN A 78 3.26 12.21 -5.28
CA ASN A 78 2.81 13.42 -5.98
C ASN A 78 1.28 13.53 -6.08
N ARG A 79 0.58 12.39 -6.01
CA ARG A 79 -0.88 12.34 -6.01
C ARG A 79 -1.48 12.78 -4.66
N LYS A 80 -0.71 12.78 -3.57
CA LYS A 80 -1.16 13.06 -2.19
C LYS A 80 -2.17 12.02 -1.67
N GLU A 81 -2.61 12.19 -0.43
CA GLU A 81 -3.50 11.28 0.32
C GLU A 81 -4.81 11.00 -0.41
N HIS A 82 -5.34 12.00 -1.11
CA HIS A 82 -6.57 11.85 -1.92
C HIS A 82 -6.32 11.64 -3.40
N ARG A 83 -5.06 11.40 -3.75
CA ARG A 83 -4.58 11.03 -5.08
C ARG A 83 -4.95 11.98 -6.23
N LEU A 84 -5.29 13.24 -5.91
CA LEU A 84 -5.69 14.24 -6.89
C LEU A 84 -4.55 14.61 -7.81
N GLU A 85 -4.78 14.37 -9.09
CA GLU A 85 -3.89 14.80 -10.15
C GLU A 85 -4.06 16.31 -10.33
N SER A 86 -3.25 17.11 -9.64
CA SER A 86 -3.35 18.58 -9.69
C SER A 86 -2.01 19.30 -9.95
N HIS A 87 -0.90 18.60 -9.72
CA HIS A 87 0.47 19.07 -9.98
C HIS A 87 0.93 18.61 -11.35
N LEU A 88 1.70 19.45 -12.06
CA LEU A 88 2.22 19.06 -13.36
C LEU A 88 3.51 18.26 -13.20
N VAL A 89 3.64 17.19 -13.98
CA VAL A 89 4.83 16.34 -13.99
C VAL A 89 5.50 16.37 -15.37
N PHE A 90 6.82 16.51 -15.38
CA PHE A 90 7.67 16.27 -16.54
C PHE A 90 8.58 15.09 -16.24
N LEU A 91 8.44 13.99 -16.99
CA LEU A 91 9.29 12.82 -16.91
C LEU A 91 10.32 12.82 -18.04
N ILE A 92 11.57 12.57 -17.68
CA ILE A 92 12.69 12.44 -18.59
C ILE A 92 13.18 11.00 -18.55
N ALA A 93 13.32 10.36 -19.70
CA ALA A 93 13.82 9.02 -19.87
C ALA A 93 14.75 8.97 -21.09
N ALA A 94 15.99 8.52 -20.91
CA ALA A 94 16.98 8.36 -21.98
C ALA A 94 16.76 7.11 -22.83
N HIS A 95 15.88 6.21 -22.38
CA HIS A 95 15.47 5.03 -23.13
C HIS A 95 14.02 5.16 -23.56
N ASP A 96 13.72 4.65 -24.75
CA ASP A 96 12.35 4.56 -25.27
C ASP A 96 11.85 3.14 -25.02
N GLU A 97 11.03 2.99 -23.98
CA GLU A 97 10.44 1.73 -23.57
C GLU A 97 8.93 1.94 -23.39
N ASP A 98 8.13 1.04 -23.96
CA ASP A 98 6.65 1.07 -23.86
C ASP A 98 6.17 1.15 -22.41
N ALA A 99 6.93 0.54 -21.50
CA ALA A 99 6.60 0.55 -20.08
C ALA A 99 6.76 1.94 -19.43
N ILE A 100 7.68 2.78 -19.88
CA ILE A 100 7.84 4.17 -19.40
C ILE A 100 6.64 5.00 -19.84
N VAL A 101 6.22 4.84 -21.10
CA VAL A 101 5.03 5.51 -21.65
C VAL A 101 3.79 5.07 -20.88
N SER A 102 3.66 3.78 -20.61
CA SER A 102 2.55 3.21 -19.83
C SER A 102 2.48 3.75 -18.40
N VAL A 103 3.63 3.86 -17.72
CA VAL A 103 3.72 4.48 -16.39
C VAL A 103 3.39 5.97 -16.47
N ALA A 104 3.92 6.69 -17.46
CA ALA A 104 3.63 8.11 -17.64
C ALA A 104 2.12 8.35 -17.84
N GLN A 105 1.45 7.52 -18.64
CA GLN A 105 0.00 7.56 -18.83
C GLN A 105 -0.75 7.22 -17.53
N GLU A 106 -0.37 6.12 -16.86
CA GLU A 106 -1.04 5.70 -15.61
C GLU A 106 -0.97 6.79 -14.53
N PHE A 107 0.13 7.53 -14.47
CA PHE A 107 0.37 8.58 -13.48
C PHE A 107 0.10 10.01 -13.99
N TYR A 108 -0.51 10.14 -15.18
CA TYR A 108 -0.88 11.42 -15.80
C TYR A 108 0.27 12.42 -15.87
N VAL A 109 1.43 11.93 -16.25
CA VAL A 109 2.58 12.76 -16.53
C VAL A 109 2.25 13.64 -17.73
N ASN A 110 2.37 14.96 -17.55
CA ASN A 110 1.96 15.95 -18.55
C ASN A 110 2.92 15.99 -19.74
N PHE A 111 4.22 15.87 -19.47
CA PHE A 111 5.26 15.93 -20.49
C PHE A 111 6.22 14.77 -20.30
N VAL A 112 6.57 14.12 -21.40
CA VAL A 112 7.51 13.00 -21.43
C VAL A 112 8.56 13.29 -22.49
N ALA A 113 9.83 13.21 -22.13
CA ALA A 113 10.94 13.16 -23.07
C ALA A 113 11.54 11.75 -23.01
N VAL A 114 11.36 10.97 -24.08
CA VAL A 114 11.89 9.59 -24.24
C VAL A 114 12.93 9.53 -25.35
N GLY A 115 13.88 8.60 -25.25
CA GLY A 115 14.90 8.33 -26.27
C GLY A 115 16.08 9.32 -26.23
N GLU A 116 16.47 9.90 -27.37
CA GLU A 116 17.61 10.83 -27.43
C GLU A 116 17.24 12.20 -26.80
N VAL A 117 17.35 12.27 -25.47
CA VAL A 117 17.03 13.48 -24.71
C VAL A 117 18.15 14.52 -24.87
N THR A 118 17.98 15.43 -25.83
CA THR A 118 18.89 16.58 -26.02
C THR A 118 18.54 17.74 -25.08
N THR A 119 19.49 18.67 -24.89
CA THR A 119 19.24 19.89 -24.08
C THR A 119 18.11 20.74 -24.66
N ASP A 120 17.94 20.77 -25.97
CA ASP A 120 16.86 21.50 -26.63
C ASP A 120 15.51 20.82 -26.43
N THR A 121 15.47 19.49 -26.41
CA THR A 121 14.26 18.73 -26.06
C THR A 121 13.81 19.08 -24.64
N ILE A 122 14.71 19.06 -23.66
CA ILE A 122 14.41 19.45 -22.27
C ILE A 122 13.87 20.89 -22.21
N ARG A 123 14.50 21.84 -22.91
CA ARG A 123 14.06 23.24 -22.94
C ARG A 123 12.65 23.39 -23.50
N GLU A 124 12.33 22.68 -24.59
CA GLU A 124 11.01 22.76 -25.21
C GLU A 124 9.92 22.12 -24.33
N GLN A 125 10.21 20.98 -23.68
CA GLN A 125 9.29 20.35 -22.74
C GLN A 125 9.06 21.24 -21.50
N VAL A 126 10.10 21.84 -20.91
CA VAL A 126 9.96 22.81 -19.80
C VAL A 126 9.13 24.02 -20.22
N LYS A 127 9.31 24.51 -21.45
CA LYS A 127 8.50 25.61 -21.99
C LYS A 127 7.03 25.20 -22.12
N GLY A 128 6.73 23.99 -22.58
CA GLY A 128 5.38 23.43 -22.61
C GLY A 128 4.76 23.35 -21.21
N LEU A 129 5.49 22.75 -20.27
CA LEU A 129 5.12 22.59 -18.87
C LEU A 129 4.76 23.93 -18.21
N VAL A 130 5.62 24.94 -18.35
CA VAL A 130 5.35 26.27 -17.79
C VAL A 130 4.15 26.93 -18.46
N LYS A 131 3.99 26.78 -19.78
CA LYS A 131 2.83 27.32 -20.50
C LYS A 131 1.52 26.68 -20.01
N GLU A 132 1.49 25.38 -19.78
CA GLU A 132 0.34 24.68 -19.20
C GLU A 132 0.10 25.10 -17.74
N PHE A 133 1.17 25.38 -16.99
CA PHE A 133 1.07 25.91 -15.65
C PHE A 133 0.35 27.26 -15.61
N GLN A 134 0.86 28.22 -16.40
CA GLN A 134 0.33 29.58 -16.47
C GLN A 134 -1.08 29.63 -17.06
N ASN A 135 -1.36 28.79 -18.07
CA ASN A 135 -2.68 28.70 -18.69
C ASN A 135 -3.53 27.63 -18.02
N THR A 136 -3.69 27.72 -16.70
CA THR A 136 -4.47 26.76 -15.92
C THR A 136 -5.90 26.68 -16.47
N GLY A 137 -6.22 25.60 -17.20
CA GLY A 137 -7.55 25.39 -17.76
C GLY A 137 -8.62 25.29 -16.67
N PRO A 138 -9.91 25.51 -16.99
CA PRO A 138 -11.02 25.44 -16.03
C PRO A 138 -11.04 24.13 -15.22
N MET A 139 -10.71 23.02 -15.87
CA MET A 139 -10.65 21.70 -15.22
C MET A 139 -9.58 21.64 -14.14
N ARG A 140 -8.33 22.03 -14.44
CA ARG A 140 -7.24 22.02 -13.47
C ARG A 140 -7.52 22.99 -12.30
N LYS A 141 -8.12 24.16 -12.56
CA LYS A 141 -8.58 25.06 -11.50
C LYS A 141 -9.59 24.39 -10.57
N MET A 142 -10.51 23.62 -11.13
CA MET A 142 -11.50 22.89 -10.34
C MET A 142 -10.85 21.76 -9.54
N LEU A 143 -9.93 20.98 -10.13
CA LEU A 143 -9.19 19.93 -9.40
C LEU A 143 -8.33 20.51 -8.26
N LEU A 144 -7.70 21.67 -8.47
CA LEU A 144 -7.00 22.39 -7.40
C LEU A 144 -7.95 22.86 -6.28
N ALA A 145 -9.18 23.27 -6.63
CA ALA A 145 -10.19 23.63 -5.64
C ALA A 145 -10.69 22.41 -4.86
N VAL A 146 -10.89 21.27 -5.54
CA VAL A 146 -11.18 19.97 -4.89
C VAL A 146 -10.05 19.59 -3.93
N ASP A 147 -8.78 19.68 -4.36
CA ASP A 147 -7.60 19.41 -3.53
C ASP A 147 -7.57 20.33 -2.30
N SER A 148 -7.86 21.61 -2.48
CA SER A 148 -7.96 22.56 -1.38
C SER A 148 -9.07 22.24 -0.39
N CYS A 149 -10.26 21.83 -0.85
CA CYS A 149 -11.34 21.41 0.04
C CYS A 149 -10.94 20.19 0.85
N ARG A 150 -10.36 19.17 0.21
CA ARG A 150 -9.93 17.95 0.90
C ARG A 150 -8.84 18.20 1.95
N LYS A 151 -7.82 19.02 1.64
CA LYS A 151 -6.80 19.44 2.62
C LYS A 151 -7.37 20.16 3.84
N ASN A 152 -8.50 20.83 3.69
CA ASN A 152 -9.20 21.51 4.77
C ASN A 152 -10.19 20.61 5.51
N GLY A 153 -10.25 19.30 5.20
CA GLY A 153 -11.19 18.34 5.77
C GLY A 153 -12.62 18.45 5.21
N ASP A 154 -12.83 19.25 4.17
CA ASP A 154 -14.14 19.50 3.57
C ASP A 154 -14.41 18.49 2.44
N HIS A 155 -14.50 17.21 2.81
CA HIS A 155 -14.68 16.10 1.87
C HIS A 155 -16.04 16.17 1.16
N ALA A 156 -17.07 16.70 1.82
CA ALA A 156 -18.41 16.83 1.27
C ALA A 156 -18.45 17.81 0.07
N ASN A 157 -17.88 19.01 0.22
CA ASN A 157 -17.82 19.97 -0.88
C ASN A 157 -16.90 19.48 -2.00
N ALA A 158 -15.78 18.84 -1.67
CA ALA A 158 -14.90 18.22 -2.66
C ALA A 158 -15.64 17.19 -3.53
N LEU A 159 -16.45 16.33 -2.90
CA LEU A 159 -17.26 15.34 -3.59
C LEU A 159 -18.36 15.99 -4.46
N GLU A 160 -19.08 16.98 -3.93
CA GLU A 160 -20.11 17.70 -4.70
C GLU A 160 -19.51 18.38 -5.95
N MET A 161 -18.31 18.94 -5.83
CA MET A 161 -17.59 19.55 -6.96
C MET A 161 -17.23 18.50 -8.02
N LEU A 162 -16.77 17.31 -7.62
CA LEU A 162 -16.47 16.20 -8.53
C LEU A 162 -17.74 15.65 -9.21
N GLU A 163 -18.83 15.49 -8.47
CA GLU A 163 -20.12 15.07 -9.02
C GLU A 163 -20.62 16.06 -10.08
N LYS A 164 -20.53 17.37 -9.81
CA LYS A 164 -20.89 18.44 -10.78
C LYS A 164 -19.97 18.45 -12.00
N LEU A 165 -18.69 18.15 -11.83
CA LEU A 165 -17.74 18.03 -12.94
C LEU A 165 -18.08 16.83 -13.82
N TYR A 166 -18.28 15.67 -13.21
CA TYR A 166 -18.58 14.43 -13.91
C TYR A 166 -19.91 14.53 -14.67
N ALA A 167 -20.94 15.15 -14.07
CA ALA A 167 -22.22 15.39 -14.73
C ALA A 167 -22.11 16.24 -16.01
N LYS A 168 -21.07 17.10 -16.12
CA LYS A 168 -20.83 17.94 -17.30
C LYS A 168 -19.96 17.26 -18.37
N GLN A 169 -19.12 16.32 -17.96
CA GLN A 169 -18.13 15.64 -18.81
C GLN A 169 -18.01 14.17 -18.39
N PRO A 170 -19.07 13.36 -18.55
CA PRO A 170 -19.09 11.96 -18.11
C PRO A 170 -18.08 11.07 -18.86
N GLU A 171 -17.67 11.48 -20.06
CA GLU A 171 -16.67 10.85 -20.90
C GLU A 171 -15.22 11.15 -20.48
N ASN A 172 -15.02 12.14 -19.60
CA ASN A 172 -13.69 12.52 -19.15
C ASN A 172 -13.20 11.53 -18.09
N GLU A 173 -12.35 10.61 -18.53
CA GLU A 173 -11.82 9.51 -17.72
C GLU A 173 -11.19 9.99 -16.41
N ARG A 174 -10.40 11.07 -16.46
CA ARG A 174 -9.74 11.64 -15.28
C ARG A 174 -10.74 12.10 -14.23
N ILE A 175 -11.81 12.80 -14.62
CA ILE A 175 -12.86 13.24 -13.69
C ILE A 175 -13.58 12.02 -13.10
N GLY A 176 -13.87 11.01 -13.92
CA GLY A 176 -14.52 9.79 -13.45
C GLY A 176 -13.66 9.01 -12.45
N ILE A 177 -12.35 8.91 -12.67
CA ILE A 177 -11.40 8.28 -11.73
C ILE A 177 -11.41 9.03 -10.40
N GLU A 178 -11.24 10.36 -10.42
CA GLU A 178 -11.21 11.18 -9.20
C GLU A 178 -12.52 11.10 -8.40
N LEU A 179 -13.67 11.01 -9.10
CA LEU A 179 -14.97 10.80 -8.48
C LEU A 179 -15.10 9.38 -7.89
N ALA A 180 -14.68 8.34 -8.62
CA ALA A 180 -14.71 6.97 -8.13
C ALA A 180 -13.83 6.79 -6.89
N GLU A 181 -12.65 7.40 -6.86
CA GLU A 181 -11.78 7.41 -5.68
C GLU A 181 -12.42 8.13 -4.50
N ALA A 182 -13.06 9.28 -4.74
CA ALA A 182 -13.83 9.99 -3.71
C ALA A 182 -14.93 9.10 -3.12
N TYR A 183 -15.67 8.39 -3.98
CA TYR A 183 -16.70 7.45 -3.53
C TYR A 183 -16.12 6.26 -2.75
N ILE A 184 -14.96 5.72 -3.15
CA ILE A 184 -14.30 4.64 -2.41
C ILE A 184 -13.89 5.13 -1.00
N HIS A 185 -13.32 6.34 -0.90
CA HIS A 185 -12.93 6.94 0.38
C HIS A 185 -14.13 7.13 1.32
N GLU A 186 -15.26 7.59 0.79
CA GLU A 186 -16.52 7.75 1.55
C GLU A 186 -17.30 6.44 1.71
N GLU A 187 -16.70 5.29 1.39
CA GLU A 187 -17.33 3.96 1.40
C GLU A 187 -18.63 3.85 0.58
N ARG A 188 -18.82 4.73 -0.41
CA ARG A 188 -19.92 4.71 -1.39
C ARG A 188 -19.61 3.76 -2.55
N TRP A 189 -19.27 2.50 -2.21
CA TRP A 189 -18.74 1.48 -3.12
C TRP A 189 -19.58 1.26 -4.39
N LYS A 190 -20.91 1.29 -4.26
CA LYS A 190 -21.81 1.08 -5.41
C LYS A 190 -21.70 2.19 -6.44
N LEU A 191 -21.62 3.45 -5.99
CA LEU A 191 -21.49 4.60 -6.88
C LEU A 191 -20.11 4.66 -7.52
N ALA A 192 -19.06 4.29 -6.77
CA ALA A 192 -17.73 4.11 -7.35
C ALA A 192 -17.76 3.08 -8.49
N GLU A 193 -18.36 1.92 -8.24
CA GLU A 193 -18.46 0.87 -9.25
C GLU A 193 -19.25 1.33 -10.48
N ASP A 194 -20.34 2.07 -10.31
CA ASP A 194 -21.16 2.55 -11.43
C ASP A 194 -20.38 3.52 -12.33
N VAL A 195 -19.62 4.45 -11.74
CA VAL A 195 -18.72 5.35 -12.48
C VAL A 195 -17.63 4.55 -13.21
N LEU A 196 -16.97 3.61 -12.52
CA LEU A 196 -15.89 2.81 -13.10
C LEU A 196 -16.38 1.92 -14.24
N ARG A 197 -17.58 1.35 -14.13
CA ARG A 197 -18.20 0.57 -15.22
C ARG A 197 -18.50 1.42 -16.44
N ALA A 198 -18.93 2.67 -16.25
CA ALA A 198 -19.12 3.60 -17.36
C ALA A 198 -17.79 3.87 -18.08
N LEU A 199 -16.71 4.12 -17.33
CA LEU A 199 -15.37 4.32 -17.91
C LEU A 199 -14.84 3.09 -18.65
N MET A 200 -15.16 1.88 -18.18
CA MET A 200 -14.75 0.63 -18.83
C MET A 200 -15.40 0.38 -20.20
N THR A 201 -16.34 1.22 -20.65
CA THR A 201 -16.94 1.13 -21.99
C THR A 201 -16.11 1.80 -23.09
N ALA A 202 -15.05 2.53 -22.70
CA ALA A 202 -14.12 3.15 -23.65
C ALA A 202 -13.31 2.10 -24.43
N GLU A 203 -12.82 2.49 -25.62
CA GLU A 203 -11.96 1.65 -26.46
C GLU A 203 -10.65 1.30 -25.74
N GLU A 204 -10.04 2.31 -25.12
CA GLU A 204 -8.88 2.16 -24.26
C GLU A 204 -9.29 2.50 -22.82
N VAL A 205 -9.04 1.57 -21.91
CA VAL A 205 -9.41 1.71 -20.48
C VAL A 205 -8.13 1.88 -19.68
N ALA A 206 -7.99 3.00 -18.98
CA ALA A 206 -6.78 3.24 -18.20
C ALA A 206 -6.55 2.16 -17.13
N PRO A 207 -5.27 1.81 -16.84
CA PRO A 207 -4.93 0.85 -15.79
C PRO A 207 -5.56 1.22 -14.44
N ARG A 208 -5.68 2.52 -14.14
CA ARG A 208 -6.24 3.01 -12.89
C ARG A 208 -7.72 2.66 -12.73
N VAL A 209 -8.53 2.73 -13.80
CA VAL A 209 -9.95 2.33 -13.76
C VAL A 209 -10.08 0.86 -13.35
N LYS A 210 -9.27 -0.01 -13.96
CA LYS A 210 -9.23 -1.45 -13.64
C LYS A 210 -8.78 -1.70 -12.19
N HIS A 211 -7.79 -0.96 -11.70
CA HIS A 211 -7.34 -1.06 -10.31
C HIS A 211 -8.45 -0.66 -9.33
N LEU A 212 -9.09 0.50 -9.52
CA LEU A 212 -10.16 0.96 -8.63
C LEU A 212 -11.39 0.04 -8.65
N PHE A 213 -11.69 -0.54 -9.82
CA PHE A 213 -12.73 -1.54 -9.93
C PHE A 213 -12.40 -2.82 -9.15
N ALA A 214 -11.13 -3.23 -9.14
CA ALA A 214 -10.68 -4.32 -8.30
C ALA A 214 -10.94 -4.03 -6.82
N ARG A 215 -10.62 -2.82 -6.33
CA ARG A 215 -10.92 -2.41 -4.94
C ARG A 215 -12.42 -2.51 -4.61
N CYS A 216 -13.29 -2.11 -5.53
CA CYS A 216 -14.74 -2.28 -5.37
C CYS A 216 -15.13 -3.77 -5.25
N ARG A 217 -14.54 -4.64 -6.07
CA ARG A 217 -14.77 -6.10 -6.02
C ARG A 217 -14.24 -6.73 -4.74
N LEU A 218 -13.08 -6.29 -4.26
CA LEU A 218 -12.53 -6.75 -2.98
C LEU A 218 -13.45 -6.45 -1.81
N LYS A 219 -14.05 -5.25 -1.76
CA LYS A 219 -15.03 -4.92 -0.72
C LYS A 219 -16.25 -5.83 -0.79
N GLN A 220 -16.64 -6.29 -1.98
CA GLN A 220 -17.75 -7.24 -2.18
C GLN A 220 -17.37 -8.70 -1.91
N GLY A 221 -16.09 -9.00 -1.63
CA GLY A 221 -15.59 -10.36 -1.48
C GLY A 221 -15.41 -11.12 -2.80
N ASP A 222 -15.56 -10.45 -3.96
CA ASP A 222 -15.32 -11.03 -5.28
C ASP A 222 -13.83 -10.97 -5.63
N TYR A 223 -13.05 -11.82 -4.96
CA TYR A 223 -11.60 -11.86 -5.08
C TYR A 223 -11.13 -12.26 -6.49
N ASN A 224 -11.87 -13.12 -7.20
CA ASN A 224 -11.49 -13.57 -8.53
C ASN A 224 -11.60 -12.45 -9.57
N THR A 225 -12.71 -11.70 -9.56
CA THR A 225 -12.86 -10.54 -10.45
C THR A 225 -11.86 -9.44 -10.09
N ALA A 226 -11.57 -9.25 -8.80
CA ALA A 226 -10.53 -8.32 -8.37
C ALA A 226 -9.16 -8.68 -8.96
N ILE A 227 -8.71 -9.93 -8.82
CA ILE A 227 -7.45 -10.42 -9.41
C ILE A 227 -7.44 -10.23 -10.92
N ALA A 228 -8.51 -10.60 -11.61
CA ALA A 228 -8.60 -10.46 -13.07
C ALA A 228 -8.46 -8.99 -13.50
N SER A 229 -9.10 -8.08 -12.77
CA SER A 229 -9.01 -6.65 -13.03
C SER A 229 -7.61 -6.08 -12.74
N LEU A 230 -6.97 -6.50 -11.65
CA LEU A 230 -5.58 -6.13 -11.33
C LEU A 230 -4.60 -6.67 -12.38
N LYS A 231 -4.73 -7.94 -12.80
CA LYS A 231 -3.93 -8.51 -13.91
C LYS A 231 -4.13 -7.73 -15.21
N GLY A 232 -5.36 -7.36 -15.52
CA GLY A 232 -5.65 -6.53 -16.69
C GLY A 232 -5.00 -5.14 -16.63
N ALA A 233 -4.95 -4.52 -15.45
CA ALA A 233 -4.22 -3.26 -15.24
C ALA A 233 -2.70 -3.46 -15.35
N GLN A 234 -2.19 -4.58 -14.85
CA GLN A 234 -0.77 -4.94 -14.85
C GLN A 234 -0.23 -5.18 -16.26
N ILE A 235 -1.02 -5.80 -17.15
CA ILE A 235 -0.66 -5.95 -18.58
C ILE A 235 -0.47 -4.59 -19.25
N LEU A 236 -1.30 -3.61 -18.88
CA LEU A 236 -1.27 -2.27 -19.47
C LEU A 236 -0.18 -1.38 -18.88
N SER A 237 0.25 -1.62 -17.63
CA SER A 237 1.30 -0.85 -16.97
C SER A 237 2.07 -1.75 -15.98
N PRO A 238 3.20 -2.35 -16.39
CA PRO A 238 3.79 -3.49 -15.69
C PRO A 238 4.61 -3.16 -14.44
N TYR A 239 4.77 -1.89 -14.07
CA TYR A 239 5.66 -1.53 -12.96
C TYR A 239 4.94 -1.03 -11.72
N ASN A 240 3.63 -1.18 -11.57
CA ASN A 240 2.93 -0.66 -10.40
C ASN A 240 3.14 -1.53 -9.13
N VAL A 241 4.05 -1.09 -8.24
CA VAL A 241 4.33 -1.77 -6.95
C VAL A 241 3.07 -1.93 -6.09
N GLU A 242 2.24 -0.89 -5.97
CA GLU A 242 1.02 -0.95 -5.14
C GLU A 242 0.09 -2.07 -5.61
N ARG A 243 -0.10 -2.17 -6.93
CA ARG A 243 -0.94 -3.18 -7.55
C ARG A 243 -0.40 -4.59 -7.34
N LEU A 244 0.90 -4.79 -7.55
CA LEU A 244 1.54 -6.09 -7.33
C LEU A 244 1.51 -6.49 -5.86
N LEU A 245 1.70 -5.55 -4.92
CA LEU A 245 1.53 -5.83 -3.49
C LEU A 245 0.10 -6.25 -3.16
N GLU A 246 -0.90 -5.57 -3.71
CA GLU A 246 -2.31 -5.93 -3.53
C GLU A 246 -2.63 -7.32 -4.10
N MET A 247 -2.11 -7.64 -5.29
CA MET A 247 -2.22 -8.98 -5.89
C MET A 247 -1.54 -10.05 -5.04
N GLY A 248 -0.29 -9.85 -4.64
CA GLY A 248 0.47 -10.79 -3.81
C GLY A 248 -0.21 -11.08 -2.48
N ASN A 249 -0.67 -10.04 -1.79
CA ASN A 249 -1.41 -10.18 -0.53
C ASN A 249 -2.75 -10.92 -0.72
N LEU A 250 -3.41 -10.70 -1.86
CA LEU A 250 -4.64 -11.41 -2.18
C LEU A 250 -4.40 -12.89 -2.49
N PHE A 251 -3.31 -13.22 -3.19
CA PHE A 251 -2.90 -14.61 -3.37
C PHE A 251 -2.61 -15.30 -2.04
N LEU A 252 -1.92 -14.65 -1.11
CA LEU A 252 -1.72 -15.16 0.25
C LEU A 252 -3.07 -15.43 0.97
N LYS A 253 -4.02 -14.50 0.85
CA LYS A 253 -5.36 -14.65 1.45
C LYS A 253 -6.12 -15.85 0.88
N LEU A 254 -5.92 -16.17 -0.39
CA LEU A 254 -6.56 -17.28 -1.10
C LEU A 254 -5.79 -18.60 -1.03
N ASP A 255 -4.78 -18.71 -0.16
CA ASP A 255 -3.91 -19.89 -0.04
C ASP A 255 -3.14 -20.24 -1.33
N ARG A 256 -2.80 -19.22 -2.13
CA ARG A 256 -2.02 -19.34 -3.37
C ARG A 256 -0.61 -18.81 -3.15
N ALA A 257 0.11 -19.41 -2.20
CA ALA A 257 1.42 -18.92 -1.75
C ALA A 257 2.49 -18.89 -2.85
N GLU A 258 2.48 -19.84 -3.79
CA GLU A 258 3.42 -19.85 -4.92
C GLU A 258 3.19 -18.65 -5.86
N GLU A 259 1.93 -18.33 -6.18
CA GLU A 259 1.60 -17.16 -7.00
C GLU A 259 1.91 -15.85 -6.27
N ALA A 260 1.73 -15.83 -4.95
CA ALA A 260 2.13 -14.70 -4.13
C ALA A 260 3.65 -14.49 -4.20
N GLU A 261 4.46 -15.55 -4.02
CA GLU A 261 5.91 -15.47 -4.15
C GLU A 261 6.32 -14.93 -5.52
N SER A 262 5.78 -15.50 -6.62
CA SER A 262 6.07 -15.03 -7.97
C SER A 262 5.73 -13.54 -8.15
N THR A 263 4.59 -13.09 -7.61
CA THR A 263 4.17 -11.69 -7.70
C THR A 263 5.11 -10.77 -6.90
N PHE A 264 5.58 -11.21 -5.73
CA PHE A 264 6.55 -10.44 -4.95
C PHE A 264 7.94 -10.45 -5.61
N ASP A 265 8.32 -11.51 -6.29
CA ASP A 265 9.54 -11.58 -7.09
C ASP A 265 9.51 -10.59 -8.26
N GLU A 266 8.37 -10.46 -8.96
CA GLU A 266 8.19 -9.42 -9.99
C GLU A 266 8.48 -8.02 -9.43
N ILE A 267 8.01 -7.70 -8.22
CA ILE A 267 8.33 -6.41 -7.58
C ILE A 267 9.84 -6.29 -7.33
N LEU A 268 10.48 -7.35 -6.82
CA LEU A 268 11.89 -7.33 -6.45
C LEU A 268 12.83 -7.23 -7.66
N GLU A 269 12.37 -7.58 -8.87
CA GLU A 269 13.14 -7.38 -10.11
C GLU A 269 13.42 -5.89 -10.40
N PHE A 270 12.44 -5.01 -10.19
CA PHE A 270 12.57 -3.57 -10.48
C PHE A 270 12.62 -2.68 -9.22
N ALA A 271 12.24 -3.21 -8.06
CA ALA A 271 12.32 -2.57 -6.75
C ALA A 271 13.03 -3.49 -5.72
N PRO A 272 14.34 -3.78 -5.90
CA PRO A 272 15.06 -4.80 -5.12
C PRO A 272 15.17 -4.51 -3.63
N ASN A 273 14.92 -3.26 -3.20
CA ASN A 273 14.93 -2.86 -1.80
C ASN A 273 13.52 -2.70 -1.20
N SER A 274 12.49 -3.18 -1.90
CA SER A 274 11.10 -3.12 -1.44
C SER A 274 10.88 -4.03 -0.22
N LYS A 275 10.98 -3.45 0.98
CA LYS A 275 10.66 -4.15 2.24
C LYS A 275 9.29 -4.85 2.20
N PRO A 276 8.20 -4.19 1.74
CA PRO A 276 6.89 -4.86 1.64
C PRO A 276 6.93 -6.12 0.77
N ALA A 277 7.62 -6.08 -0.38
CA ALA A 277 7.74 -7.25 -1.25
C ALA A 277 8.62 -8.35 -0.62
N THR A 278 9.75 -7.99 0.00
CA THR A 278 10.57 -8.94 0.75
C THR A 278 9.77 -9.63 1.86
N PHE A 279 8.96 -8.88 2.61
CA PHE A 279 8.12 -9.43 3.68
C PHE A 279 7.01 -10.31 3.13
N GLY A 280 6.36 -9.90 2.04
CA GLY A 280 5.36 -10.70 1.34
C GLY A 280 5.94 -12.03 0.82
N LYS A 281 7.13 -11.99 0.19
CA LYS A 281 7.86 -13.19 -0.24
C LYS A 281 8.16 -14.11 0.93
N SER A 282 8.71 -13.58 2.03
CA SER A 282 8.96 -14.37 3.23
C SER A 282 7.68 -14.96 3.83
N ALA A 283 6.57 -14.22 3.86
CA ALA A 283 5.28 -14.75 4.30
C ALA A 283 4.79 -15.88 3.38
N SER A 284 5.01 -15.78 2.07
CA SER A 284 4.72 -16.83 1.09
C SER A 284 5.51 -18.10 1.43
N LYS A 285 6.83 -17.98 1.62
CA LYS A 285 7.72 -19.07 2.07
C LYS A 285 7.28 -19.71 3.38
N LEU A 286 6.90 -18.91 4.38
CA LEU A 286 6.38 -19.42 5.65
C LEU A 286 5.09 -20.23 5.47
N LEU A 287 4.15 -19.77 4.63
CA LEU A 287 2.91 -20.49 4.35
C LEU A 287 3.13 -21.80 3.57
N MET A 288 4.23 -21.92 2.83
CA MET A 288 4.66 -23.16 2.17
C MET A 288 5.46 -24.09 3.10
N GLY A 289 5.74 -23.67 4.34
CA GLY A 289 6.54 -24.44 5.30
C GLY A 289 8.06 -24.28 5.13
N GLU A 290 8.50 -23.42 4.19
CA GLU A 290 9.90 -23.16 3.84
C GLU A 290 10.53 -22.13 4.80
N VAL A 291 10.48 -22.45 6.10
CA VAL A 291 10.85 -21.51 7.19
C VAL A 291 12.31 -21.04 7.11
N ASN A 292 13.24 -21.93 6.74
CA ASN A 292 14.65 -21.57 6.66
C ASN A 292 14.93 -20.59 5.51
N GLU A 293 14.24 -20.75 4.38
CA GLU A 293 14.35 -19.83 3.25
C GLU A 293 13.74 -18.47 3.59
N ALA A 294 12.58 -18.46 4.25
CA ALA A 294 11.98 -17.23 4.75
C ALA A 294 12.95 -16.47 5.67
N LEU A 295 13.61 -17.15 6.61
CA LEU A 295 14.58 -16.54 7.51
C LEU A 295 15.84 -16.06 6.81
N ALA A 296 16.30 -16.76 5.76
CA ALA A 296 17.42 -16.32 4.94
C ALA A 296 17.09 -15.00 4.21
N ILE A 297 15.89 -14.88 3.65
CA ILE A 297 15.39 -13.66 2.98
C ILE A 297 15.30 -12.48 3.96
N LEU A 298 14.86 -12.73 5.21
CA LEU A 298 14.69 -11.68 6.22
C LEU A 298 16.00 -11.24 6.89
N ASN A 299 17.09 -11.98 6.69
CA ASN A 299 18.35 -11.75 7.38
C ASN A 299 18.91 -10.36 7.02
N GLY A 300 19.14 -9.52 8.04
CA GLY A 300 19.62 -8.14 7.86
C GLY A 300 18.58 -7.15 7.31
N VAL A 301 17.37 -7.61 6.95
CA VAL A 301 16.28 -6.77 6.44
C VAL A 301 15.24 -6.47 7.53
N ALA A 302 14.84 -7.49 8.29
CA ALA A 302 13.81 -7.39 9.32
C ALA A 302 14.38 -7.19 10.72
N ASN A 303 13.86 -6.21 11.45
CA ASN A 303 14.06 -6.05 12.88
C ASN A 303 13.14 -7.02 13.68
N PRO A 304 13.32 -7.17 15.00
CA PRO A 304 12.50 -8.10 15.80
C PRO A 304 10.99 -7.83 15.76
N ARG A 305 10.55 -6.58 15.64
CA ARG A 305 9.13 -6.22 15.54
C ARG A 305 8.58 -6.62 14.17
N GLU A 306 9.31 -6.32 13.10
CA GLU A 306 8.96 -6.74 11.72
C GLU A 306 8.91 -8.27 11.62
N LEU A 307 9.89 -8.98 12.18
CA LEU A 307 9.91 -10.46 12.22
C LEU A 307 8.67 -11.01 12.95
N SER A 308 8.31 -10.43 14.09
CA SER A 308 7.09 -10.79 14.83
C SER A 308 5.83 -10.60 13.98
N ALA A 309 5.72 -9.50 13.24
CA ALA A 309 4.58 -9.20 12.40
C ALA A 309 4.45 -10.20 11.23
N ILE A 310 5.57 -10.53 10.56
CA ILE A 310 5.59 -11.45 9.42
C ILE A 310 5.15 -12.87 9.84
N PHE A 311 5.73 -13.39 10.93
CA PHE A 311 5.31 -14.69 11.46
C PHE A 311 3.87 -14.70 11.93
N ASN A 312 3.43 -13.62 12.59
CA ASN A 312 2.05 -13.51 13.04
C ASN A 312 1.06 -13.49 11.87
N THR A 313 1.35 -12.72 10.81
CA THR A 313 0.52 -12.68 9.60
C THR A 313 0.43 -14.05 8.94
N ALA A 314 1.56 -14.74 8.74
CA ALA A 314 1.57 -16.07 8.16
C ALA A 314 0.79 -17.08 9.03
N ALA A 315 0.97 -17.05 10.35
CA ALA A 315 0.23 -17.92 11.26
C ALA A 315 -1.28 -17.67 11.24
N ILE A 316 -1.72 -16.41 11.25
CA ILE A 316 -3.14 -16.03 11.15
C ILE A 316 -3.74 -16.50 9.82
N LEU A 317 -3.01 -16.34 8.71
CA LEU A 317 -3.47 -16.78 7.39
C LEU A 317 -3.63 -18.31 7.35
N ALA A 318 -2.64 -19.06 7.84
CA ALA A 318 -2.73 -20.52 7.93
C ALA A 318 -3.94 -20.96 8.79
N ILE A 319 -4.17 -20.34 9.94
CA ILE A 319 -5.32 -20.63 10.81
C ILE A 319 -6.66 -20.32 10.12
N LYS A 320 -6.76 -19.19 9.40
CA LYS A 320 -7.96 -18.85 8.63
C LYS A 320 -8.25 -19.85 7.51
N GLN A 321 -7.21 -20.45 6.95
CA GLN A 321 -7.29 -21.52 5.96
C GLN A 321 -7.49 -22.91 6.59
N GLN A 322 -7.77 -22.98 7.89
CA GLN A 322 -7.94 -24.22 8.66
C GLN A 322 -6.68 -25.10 8.76
N ARG A 323 -5.50 -24.56 8.40
CA ARG A 323 -4.20 -25.21 8.57
C ARG A 323 -3.63 -24.91 9.96
N PHE A 324 -4.33 -25.37 10.99
CA PHE A 324 -4.03 -25.07 12.40
C PHE A 324 -2.61 -25.46 12.79
N ASP A 325 -2.17 -26.68 12.46
CA ASP A 325 -0.84 -27.17 12.82
C ASP A 325 0.28 -26.30 12.23
N ALA A 326 0.16 -25.93 10.95
CA ALA A 326 1.08 -25.01 10.30
C ALA A 326 1.09 -23.63 10.99
N GLY A 327 -0.09 -23.09 11.33
CA GLY A 327 -0.20 -21.82 12.04
C GLY A 327 0.45 -21.84 13.43
N PHE A 328 0.22 -22.89 14.22
CA PHE A 328 0.82 -23.02 15.54
C PHE A 328 2.32 -23.31 15.50
N ALA A 329 2.80 -24.06 14.50
CA ALA A 329 4.24 -24.25 14.27
C ALA A 329 4.94 -22.91 13.97
N LEU A 330 4.30 -22.03 13.19
CA LEU A 330 4.80 -20.68 12.93
C LEU A 330 4.85 -19.84 14.22
N TYR A 331 3.81 -19.89 15.06
CA TYR A 331 3.84 -19.22 16.36
C TYR A 331 4.94 -19.75 17.28
N GLN A 332 5.10 -21.06 17.38
CA GLN A 332 6.16 -21.69 18.16
C GLN A 332 7.54 -21.22 17.68
N LYS A 333 7.75 -21.17 16.36
CA LYS A 333 9.01 -20.69 15.79
C LYS A 333 9.26 -19.22 16.12
N ALA A 334 8.23 -18.37 16.02
CA ALA A 334 8.32 -16.96 16.38
C ALA A 334 8.71 -16.76 17.86
N LEU A 335 8.10 -17.53 18.76
CA LEU A 335 8.39 -17.50 20.20
C LEU A 335 9.85 -17.90 20.50
N GLN A 336 10.40 -18.89 19.79
CA GLN A 336 11.81 -19.26 19.92
C GLN A 336 12.74 -18.12 19.49
N LEU A 337 12.49 -17.55 18.31
CA LEU A 337 13.31 -16.47 17.74
C LEU A 337 13.28 -15.18 18.56
N LEU A 338 12.15 -14.90 19.23
CA LEU A 338 11.90 -13.65 19.94
C LEU A 338 11.87 -13.80 21.46
N SER A 339 12.29 -14.95 22.00
CA SER A 339 12.24 -15.31 23.43
C SER A 339 12.76 -14.24 24.39
N LYS A 340 13.77 -13.45 23.99
CA LYS A 340 14.34 -12.36 24.79
C LYS A 340 13.61 -11.01 24.68
N LYS A 341 12.38 -10.99 24.14
CA LYS A 341 11.59 -9.78 23.89
C LYS A 341 10.19 -9.94 24.50
N PRO A 342 10.02 -9.75 25.83
CA PRO A 342 8.79 -10.13 26.55
C PRO A 342 7.51 -9.48 25.99
N LYS A 343 7.57 -8.22 25.56
CA LYS A 343 6.42 -7.54 24.92
C LYS A 343 6.01 -8.17 23.58
N LEU A 344 6.98 -8.59 22.76
CA LEU A 344 6.68 -9.25 21.48
C LEU A 344 6.17 -10.68 21.72
N VAL A 345 6.79 -11.40 22.64
CA VAL A 345 6.35 -12.73 23.10
C VAL A 345 4.91 -12.67 23.60
N SER A 346 4.56 -11.68 24.42
CA SER A 346 3.20 -11.45 24.93
C SER A 346 2.18 -11.31 23.78
N ARG A 347 2.48 -10.48 22.78
CA ARG A 347 1.59 -10.28 21.63
C ARG A 347 1.44 -11.52 20.74
N ILE A 348 2.53 -12.29 20.55
CA ILE A 348 2.48 -13.57 19.82
C ILE A 348 1.62 -14.60 20.57
N LEU A 349 1.84 -14.75 21.88
CA LEU A 349 1.05 -15.64 22.73
C LEU A 349 -0.43 -15.28 22.70
N TYR A 350 -0.74 -13.98 22.71
CA TYR A 350 -2.11 -13.52 22.61
C TYR A 350 -2.77 -13.92 21.29
N ASN A 351 -2.13 -13.68 20.14
CA ASN A 351 -2.69 -14.07 18.85
C ASN A 351 -2.77 -15.60 18.67
N MET A 352 -1.79 -16.33 19.21
CA MET A 352 -1.84 -17.78 19.33
C MET A 352 -3.04 -18.25 20.17
N GLY A 353 -3.35 -17.53 21.26
CA GLY A 353 -4.54 -17.77 22.08
C GLY A 353 -5.85 -17.57 21.31
N ILE A 354 -5.97 -16.49 20.53
CA ILE A 354 -7.10 -16.27 19.61
C ILE A 354 -7.20 -17.43 18.61
N GLY A 355 -6.07 -17.86 18.04
CA GLY A 355 -5.99 -19.00 17.14
C GLY A 355 -6.58 -20.28 17.75
N PHE A 356 -6.22 -20.61 18.99
CA PHE A 356 -6.75 -21.79 19.67
C PHE A 356 -8.25 -21.69 19.93
N VAL A 357 -8.77 -20.51 20.28
CA VAL A 357 -10.22 -20.30 20.45
C VAL A 357 -10.96 -20.45 19.13
N LYS A 358 -10.40 -19.96 18.02
CA LYS A 358 -10.95 -20.20 16.67
C LYS A 358 -10.97 -21.68 16.30
N TRP A 359 -10.01 -22.46 16.80
CA TRP A 359 -10.00 -23.92 16.68
C TRP A 359 -10.93 -24.64 17.69
N GLY A 360 -11.60 -23.91 18.59
CA GLY A 360 -12.46 -24.47 19.64
C GLY A 360 -11.71 -25.01 20.86
N LYS A 361 -10.40 -24.77 20.97
CA LYS A 361 -9.54 -25.22 22.09
C LYS A 361 -9.42 -24.12 23.16
N ASN A 362 -10.53 -23.82 23.83
CA ASN A 362 -10.62 -22.72 24.82
C ASN A 362 -9.60 -22.82 25.95
N ASP A 363 -9.33 -24.01 26.47
CA ASP A 363 -8.36 -24.20 27.57
C ASP A 363 -6.94 -23.81 27.15
N LYS A 364 -6.55 -24.13 25.91
CA LYS A 364 -5.27 -23.73 25.33
C LYS A 364 -5.22 -22.24 25.07
N GLY A 365 -6.30 -21.67 24.56
CA GLY A 365 -6.46 -20.23 24.38
C GLY A 365 -6.27 -19.47 25.69
N LEU A 366 -6.92 -19.93 26.76
CA LEU A 366 -6.81 -19.37 28.10
C LEU A 366 -5.37 -19.42 28.63
N LYS A 367 -4.70 -20.58 28.54
CA LYS A 367 -3.28 -20.71 28.92
C LYS A 367 -2.39 -19.72 28.17
N CYS A 368 -2.63 -19.53 26.87
CA CYS A 368 -1.88 -18.57 26.06
C CYS A 368 -2.11 -17.12 26.53
N PHE A 369 -3.36 -16.74 26.83
CA PHE A 369 -3.66 -15.40 27.33
C PHE A 369 -3.08 -15.15 28.72
N GLU A 370 -3.14 -16.14 29.63
CA GLU A 370 -2.52 -16.06 30.95
C GLU A 370 -1.01 -15.86 30.81
N LYS A 371 -0.36 -16.62 29.92
CA LYS A 371 1.07 -16.45 29.65
C LYS A 371 1.40 -15.10 29.01
N ALA A 372 0.54 -14.61 28.11
CA ALA A 372 0.70 -13.29 27.53
C ALA A 372 0.67 -12.19 28.61
N ALA A 373 -0.26 -12.28 29.56
CA ALA A 373 -0.36 -11.34 30.69
C ALA A 373 0.80 -11.46 31.68
N GLU A 374 1.38 -12.65 31.85
CA GLU A 374 2.63 -12.82 32.63
C GLU A 374 3.82 -12.12 31.96
N GLN A 375 3.93 -12.21 30.63
CA GLN A 375 5.03 -11.60 29.87
C GLN A 375 4.91 -10.07 29.77
N ASP A 376 3.68 -9.55 29.69
CA ASP A 376 3.39 -8.12 29.73
C ASP A 376 2.13 -7.86 30.59
N PRO A 377 2.31 -7.56 31.89
CA PRO A 377 1.19 -7.23 32.78
C PRO A 377 0.42 -5.97 32.38
N THR A 378 0.96 -5.14 31.48
CA THR A 378 0.28 -3.93 30.98
C THR A 378 -0.61 -4.20 29.77
N PHE A 379 -0.56 -5.41 29.20
CA PHE A 379 -1.36 -5.77 28.03
C PHE A 379 -2.81 -6.09 28.41
N GLN A 380 -3.65 -5.05 28.42
CA GLN A 380 -5.03 -5.11 28.91
C GLN A 380 -5.90 -6.13 28.17
N ASP A 381 -5.66 -6.32 26.86
CA ASP A 381 -6.47 -7.19 26.02
C ASP A 381 -6.36 -8.66 26.43
N ALA A 382 -5.15 -9.11 26.83
CA ALA A 382 -4.95 -10.44 27.39
C ALA A 382 -5.79 -10.62 28.67
N GLY A 383 -5.74 -9.65 29.59
CA GLY A 383 -6.55 -9.66 30.81
C GLY A 383 -8.06 -9.66 30.55
N HIS A 384 -8.51 -8.97 29.50
CA HIS A 384 -9.91 -8.95 29.08
C HIS A 384 -10.37 -10.31 28.56
N ASN A 385 -9.62 -10.92 27.64
CA ASN A 385 -9.96 -12.23 27.06
C ASN A 385 -9.89 -13.37 28.09
N ILE A 386 -9.00 -13.29 29.09
CA ILE A 386 -8.98 -14.21 30.25
C ILE A 386 -10.33 -14.17 31.00
N LYS A 387 -10.84 -12.96 31.29
CA LYS A 387 -12.11 -12.80 32.01
C LYS A 387 -13.27 -13.37 31.21
N ILE A 388 -13.30 -13.13 29.90
CA ILE A 388 -14.34 -13.67 29.01
C ILE A 388 -14.33 -15.20 29.03
N LEU A 389 -13.17 -15.84 28.78
CA LEU A 389 -13.10 -17.30 28.73
C LEU A 389 -13.38 -17.97 30.08
N LYS A 390 -12.96 -17.36 31.20
CA LYS A 390 -13.31 -17.87 32.54
C LYS A 390 -14.80 -17.74 32.86
N ALA A 391 -15.47 -16.72 32.33
CA ALA A 391 -16.90 -16.52 32.53
C ALA A 391 -17.76 -17.43 31.63
N ALA A 392 -17.24 -17.89 30.49
CA ALA A 392 -17.94 -18.76 29.56
C ALA A 392 -17.07 -19.92 29.03
N PRO A 393 -16.67 -20.89 29.88
CA PRO A 393 -15.70 -21.94 29.51
C PRO A 393 -16.18 -22.86 28.37
N GLN A 394 -17.50 -23.04 28.28
CA GLN A 394 -18.19 -23.94 27.33
C GLN A 394 -18.71 -23.21 26.08
N ALA A 395 -18.57 -21.89 25.99
CA ALA A 395 -18.92 -21.16 24.78
C ALA A 395 -17.80 -21.44 23.77
N GLY A 396 -18.07 -22.23 22.72
CA GLY A 396 -17.09 -22.58 21.69
C GLY A 396 -16.66 -21.36 20.85
N SER A 397 -16.57 -21.52 19.53
CA SER A 397 -16.13 -20.44 18.61
C SER A 397 -16.99 -19.16 18.60
N GLY A 398 -18.12 -19.13 19.30
CA GLY A 398 -19.04 -17.97 19.38
C GLY A 398 -18.70 -16.92 20.44
N VAL A 399 -17.55 -17.04 21.12
CA VAL A 399 -17.10 -16.05 22.10
C VAL A 399 -16.53 -14.82 21.38
N SER A 400 -17.16 -13.66 21.58
CA SER A 400 -16.64 -12.37 21.10
C SER A 400 -15.41 -11.98 21.90
N LEU A 401 -14.23 -12.38 21.43
CA LEU A 401 -12.94 -11.94 21.98
C LEU A 401 -12.55 -10.57 21.43
N LYS A 402 -11.78 -9.82 22.20
CA LYS A 402 -11.05 -8.68 21.64
C LYS A 402 -9.96 -9.23 20.71
N GLU A 403 -9.80 -8.65 19.54
CA GLU A 403 -8.66 -8.91 18.66
C GLU A 403 -7.69 -7.71 18.75
N THR A 404 -6.38 -7.94 18.61
CA THR A 404 -5.39 -6.85 18.66
C THR A 404 -5.00 -6.44 17.23
N THR A 405 -5.12 -5.15 16.91
CA THR A 405 -4.66 -4.55 15.63
C THR A 405 -3.16 -4.20 15.66
N ASP A 406 -2.55 -4.29 16.84
CA ASP A 406 -1.30 -3.65 17.25
C ASP A 406 -0.04 -4.35 16.66
N LEU A 407 -0.21 -5.50 16.01
CA LEU A 407 0.84 -6.24 15.28
C LEU A 407 0.75 -6.13 13.76
N SER A 408 -0.39 -5.73 13.20
CA SER A 408 -0.55 -5.52 11.74
C SER A 408 -0.22 -4.10 11.29
N GLU A 409 -0.28 -3.13 12.21
CA GLU A 409 -0.11 -1.69 11.90
C GLU A 409 1.31 -1.29 11.45
N SER A 410 2.33 -2.16 11.50
CA SER A 410 3.72 -1.78 11.15
C SER A 410 4.34 -2.48 9.94
N ALA A 411 3.55 -3.00 9.00
CA ALA A 411 4.07 -3.44 7.69
C ALA A 411 3.58 -2.60 6.50
N SER A 412 2.58 -1.74 6.70
CA SER A 412 2.11 -0.80 5.67
C SER A 412 1.49 0.44 6.32
N GLU A 413 2.32 1.39 6.74
CA GLU A 413 1.86 2.78 6.74
C GLU A 413 1.55 3.12 5.28
N GLY A 414 0.26 3.14 4.91
CA GLY A 414 -0.19 3.51 3.56
C GLY A 414 -1.29 2.65 2.92
N ASN A 415 -1.80 1.59 3.56
CA ASN A 415 -2.97 0.87 3.04
C ASN A 415 -4.04 0.71 4.13
N GLU A 416 -4.82 1.77 4.34
CA GLU A 416 -6.07 1.76 5.12
C GLU A 416 -7.17 1.01 4.36
N HIS A 417 -6.99 -0.28 4.09
CA HIS A 417 -8.09 -1.16 3.71
C HIS A 417 -8.02 -2.44 4.51
N GLU A 418 -8.60 -2.41 5.72
CA GLU A 418 -9.05 -3.63 6.37
C GLU A 418 -10.08 -4.31 5.46
N ILE A 419 -9.66 -5.39 4.79
CA ILE A 419 -10.58 -6.25 4.06
C ILE A 419 -11.33 -7.08 5.12
N PRO A 420 -12.68 -7.07 5.15
CA PRO A 420 -13.45 -7.66 6.24
C PRO A 420 -13.09 -9.13 6.52
N LEU A 421 -13.07 -9.46 7.81
CA LEU A 421 -12.94 -10.81 8.33
C LEU A 421 -14.22 -11.61 8.00
N MET A 422 -14.07 -12.78 7.41
CA MET A 422 -15.18 -13.73 7.22
C MET A 422 -15.45 -14.42 8.55
N GLU A 423 -16.70 -14.41 9.03
CA GLU A 423 -17.15 -15.34 10.07
C GLU A 423 -17.24 -16.74 9.46
N ILE A 424 -16.60 -17.73 10.08
CA ILE A 424 -16.68 -19.13 9.64
C ILE A 424 -17.22 -19.97 10.80
N SER A 425 -18.35 -20.62 10.54
CA SER A 425 -19.03 -21.56 11.43
C SER A 425 -18.25 -22.86 11.59
N GLY A 426 -18.37 -23.45 12.79
CA GLY A 426 -17.48 -24.47 13.35
C GLY A 426 -17.30 -25.76 12.56
N PHE A 427 -16.13 -26.36 12.80
CA PHE A 427 -15.72 -27.68 12.34
C PHE A 427 -15.17 -28.48 13.54
N ASP A 428 -15.35 -29.80 13.51
CA ASP A 428 -14.94 -30.76 14.54
C ASP A 428 -14.01 -31.82 13.92
N GLY A 429 -12.94 -32.18 14.65
CA GLY A 429 -11.88 -33.13 14.26
C GLY A 429 -10.63 -32.47 13.65
N GLY A 430 -9.39 -32.88 13.89
CA GLY A 430 -8.82 -33.99 14.65
C GLY A 430 -7.47 -34.30 14.01
N GLU A 431 -6.36 -33.78 14.54
CA GLU A 431 -4.98 -34.08 14.11
C GLU A 431 -3.97 -33.64 15.21
N GLU A 432 -2.74 -34.15 15.14
CA GLU A 432 -1.76 -34.28 16.24
C GLU A 432 -1.57 -33.02 17.09
N GLU A 433 -1.73 -33.22 18.39
CA GLU A 433 -1.91 -32.12 19.32
C GLU A 433 -0.57 -31.48 19.67
N VAL A 434 -0.32 -30.23 19.22
CA VAL A 434 0.83 -29.44 19.69
C VAL A 434 0.84 -29.43 21.23
N GLU A 435 1.91 -29.99 21.82
CA GLU A 435 2.13 -29.99 23.27
C GLU A 435 2.44 -28.57 23.73
N LEU A 436 1.37 -27.81 23.97
CA LEU A 436 1.43 -26.41 24.38
C LEU A 436 2.26 -26.21 25.64
N ASP A 437 2.21 -27.15 26.58
CA ASP A 437 2.92 -27.05 27.86
C ASP A 437 4.45 -27.04 27.68
N ASP A 438 4.98 -27.76 26.69
CA ASP A 438 6.39 -27.73 26.31
C ASP A 438 6.78 -26.41 25.65
N VAL A 439 5.91 -25.86 24.80
CA VAL A 439 6.13 -24.54 24.19
C VAL A 439 6.18 -23.45 25.26
N LEU A 440 5.23 -23.45 26.19
CA LEU A 440 5.11 -22.41 27.22
C LEU A 440 6.18 -22.53 28.31
N SER A 441 6.61 -23.74 28.68
CA SER A 441 7.63 -23.95 29.72
C SER A 441 9.03 -23.48 29.29
N ASN A 442 9.33 -23.53 27.99
CA ASN A 442 10.60 -23.06 27.43
C ASN A 442 10.72 -21.54 27.36
N ILE A 443 9.60 -20.81 27.33
CA ILE A 443 9.58 -19.34 27.32
C ILE A 443 10.03 -18.78 28.68
N SER A 444 9.68 -19.44 29.78
CA SER A 444 10.05 -19.03 31.15
C SER A 444 11.51 -19.27 31.55
N LYS A 445 12.26 -20.07 30.79
CA LYS A 445 13.65 -20.45 31.13
C LYS A 445 14.71 -19.53 30.53
N VAL A 446 14.31 -18.58 29.67
CA VAL A 446 15.22 -17.63 29.01
C VAL A 446 15.07 -16.26 29.67
N GLY A 447 15.37 -16.19 30.97
CA GLY A 447 15.48 -14.97 31.76
C GLY A 447 16.91 -14.46 31.83
#